data_AF-A0A382QZP5-F1
#
_entry.id   AF-A0A382QZP5-F1
#
_cell.length_a   1.000
_cell.length_b   1.000
_cell.length_c   1.000
_cell.angle_alpha   90.00
_cell.angle_beta   90.00
_cell.angle_gamma   90.00
#
_symmetry.space_group_name_H-M   'P 1'
#
loop_
_entity.id
_entity.type
_entity.pdbx_description
1 polymer ?
#
loop_
_entity_poly.entity_id
_entity_poly.type
_entity_poly.pdbx_seq_one_letter_code
_entity_poly.pdbx_strand_id
1 'polypeptide(L)'
;MAASYFEITEQERASGALTNQSLGNIRDSFETKGFAVVGGLVSLQSCEHLSQAIVEDVALIRAREQPTRHEKHTGIGHLQLGLRRYAPYVKPDLVANALIENIVSSLLGAGAWLGFYNGNVNCPGSGYQPLHFDRPYSWKTQEQAIAAGKSWPPPTTTLSCSLALSDITEATGATEIYPGSQLETVVASWKTGERPENHPDLIEQWGPA
;
A
#
# COMPACT_ATOMS: atom_id res chain seq x y z
N MET A 1 13.38 8.17 16.78
CA MET A 1 12.43 7.60 15.80
C MET A 1 13.26 7.05 14.65
N ALA A 2 13.19 5.76 14.34
CA ALA A 2 13.84 5.22 13.13
C ALA A 2 13.31 5.94 11.88
N ALA A 3 14.09 6.08 10.82
CA ALA A 3 13.60 6.63 9.56
C ALA A 3 12.51 5.72 8.98
N SER A 4 11.43 6.29 8.44
CA SER A 4 10.45 5.57 7.60
C SER A 4 10.61 5.90 6.12
N TYR A 5 11.46 6.88 5.79
CA TYR A 5 11.75 7.32 4.44
C TYR A 5 13.17 6.91 4.06
N PHE A 6 13.29 6.31 2.88
CA PHE A 6 14.55 5.85 2.31
C PHE A 6 14.63 6.35 0.87
N GLU A 7 15.80 6.81 0.44
CA GLU A 7 16.04 7.17 -0.96
C GLU A 7 16.97 6.11 -1.56
N ILE A 8 16.63 5.61 -2.75
CA ILE A 8 17.56 4.72 -3.44
C ILE A 8 18.76 5.51 -3.96
N THR A 9 19.94 4.91 -3.89
CA THR A 9 21.15 5.52 -4.44
C THR A 9 21.21 5.37 -5.96
N GLU A 10 22.03 6.20 -6.61
CA GLU A 10 22.31 6.08 -8.04
C GLU A 10 22.94 4.71 -8.40
N GLN A 11 23.77 4.16 -7.51
CA GLN A 11 24.37 2.84 -7.69
C GLN A 11 23.33 1.72 -7.64
N GLU A 12 22.39 1.78 -6.69
CA GLU A 12 21.29 0.80 -6.60
C GLU A 12 20.38 0.90 -7.82
N ARG A 13 20.06 2.13 -8.26
CA ARG A 13 19.32 2.38 -9.50
C ARG A 13 20.02 1.77 -10.71
N ALA A 14 21.33 2.01 -10.86
CA ALA A 14 22.10 1.53 -12.00
C ALA A 14 22.27 0.01 -12.00
N SER A 15 22.39 -0.61 -10.83
CA SER A 15 22.53 -2.07 -10.69
C SER A 15 21.19 -2.82 -10.70
N GLY A 16 20.08 -2.13 -10.45
CA GLY A 16 18.76 -2.75 -10.31
C GLY A 16 18.58 -3.55 -9.02
N ALA A 17 19.46 -3.37 -8.04
CA ALA A 17 19.43 -4.07 -6.76
C ALA A 17 19.73 -3.12 -5.60
N LEU A 18 19.02 -3.29 -4.49
CA LEU A 18 19.32 -2.55 -3.25
C LEU A 18 20.51 -3.21 -2.55
N THR A 19 21.29 -2.41 -1.83
CA THR A 19 22.34 -2.96 -0.97
C THR A 19 21.73 -3.72 0.21
N ASN A 20 22.48 -4.65 0.80
CA ASN A 20 22.05 -5.36 2.01
C ASN A 20 21.73 -4.39 3.16
N GLN A 21 22.45 -3.26 3.24
CA GLN A 21 22.21 -2.23 4.23
C GLN A 21 20.87 -1.53 3.99
N SER A 22 20.58 -1.09 2.76
CA SER A 22 19.29 -0.47 2.43
C SER A 22 18.12 -1.43 2.65
N LEU A 23 18.24 -2.69 2.23
CA LEU A 23 17.23 -3.71 2.48
C LEU A 23 17.02 -3.96 3.97
N GLY A 24 18.10 -4.02 4.76
CA GLY A 24 18.03 -4.15 6.21
C GLY A 24 17.24 -3.00 6.85
N ASN A 25 17.57 -1.76 6.49
CA ASN A 25 16.88 -0.58 7.03
C ASN A 25 15.38 -0.54 6.66
N ILE A 26 15.05 -0.89 5.42
CA ILE A 26 13.65 -0.96 4.94
C ILE A 26 12.90 -2.06 5.69
N ARG A 27 13.51 -3.24 5.85
CA ARG A 27 12.95 -4.35 6.63
C ARG A 27 12.69 -3.93 8.07
N ASP A 28 13.66 -3.32 8.73
CA ASP A 28 13.53 -2.89 10.12
C ASP A 28 12.38 -1.90 10.30
N SER A 29 12.23 -0.92 9.38
CA SER A 29 11.06 -0.02 9.39
C SER A 29 9.76 -0.77 9.20
N PHE A 30 9.70 -1.71 8.25
CA PHE A 30 8.49 -2.48 7.98
C PHE A 30 8.11 -3.38 9.16
N GLU A 31 9.06 -4.10 9.76
CA GLU A 31 8.81 -5.01 10.87
C GLU A 31 8.39 -4.24 12.14
N THR A 32 8.98 -3.07 12.39
CA THR A 32 8.67 -2.28 13.60
C THR A 32 7.46 -1.37 13.45
N LYS A 33 7.18 -0.83 12.25
CA LYS A 33 6.14 0.19 12.02
C LYS A 33 5.04 -0.24 11.06
N GLY A 34 5.24 -1.30 10.29
CA GLY A 34 4.28 -1.80 9.30
C GLY A 34 4.37 -1.17 7.94
N PHE A 35 5.29 -0.21 7.73
CA PHE A 35 5.49 0.43 6.44
C PHE A 35 6.92 0.97 6.27
N ALA A 36 7.28 1.22 5.02
CA ALA A 36 8.46 1.95 4.60
C ALA A 36 8.11 2.75 3.35
N VAL A 37 8.57 3.99 3.28
CA VAL A 37 8.47 4.88 2.12
C VAL A 37 9.81 4.87 1.41
N VAL A 38 9.82 4.50 0.13
CA VAL A 38 11.05 4.39 -0.66
C VAL A 38 10.96 5.26 -1.89
N GLY A 39 11.75 6.34 -1.90
CA GLY A 39 11.86 7.30 -2.98
C GLY A 39 12.65 6.77 -4.16
N GLY A 40 12.35 7.32 -5.33
CA GLY A 40 13.14 7.11 -6.54
C GLY A 40 12.93 5.77 -7.25
N LEU A 41 11.98 4.92 -6.84
CA LEU A 41 11.80 3.59 -7.44
C LEU A 41 11.36 3.62 -8.91
N VAL A 42 10.51 4.58 -9.28
CA VAL A 42 9.92 4.69 -10.64
C VAL A 42 10.29 6.03 -11.25
N SER A 43 10.50 6.05 -12.57
CA SER A 43 10.92 7.27 -13.24
C SER A 43 9.82 8.33 -13.24
N LEU A 44 10.22 9.60 -13.09
CA LEU A 44 9.29 10.73 -13.17
C LEU A 44 8.55 10.75 -14.51
N GLN A 45 9.21 10.37 -15.61
CA GLN A 45 8.58 10.27 -16.92
C GLN A 45 7.45 9.23 -16.95
N SER A 46 7.65 8.06 -16.33
CA SER A 46 6.58 7.07 -16.18
C SER A 46 5.45 7.62 -15.31
N CYS A 47 5.75 8.26 -14.18
CA CYS A 47 4.75 8.86 -13.31
C CYS A 47 3.90 9.93 -14.01
N GLU A 48 4.52 10.87 -14.72
CA GLU A 48 3.84 11.91 -15.50
C GLU A 48 2.96 11.32 -16.60
N HIS A 49 3.47 10.35 -17.36
CA HIS A 49 2.70 9.74 -18.44
C HIS A 49 1.48 8.97 -17.94
N LEU A 50 1.63 8.24 -16.83
CA LEU A 50 0.55 7.45 -16.25
C LEU A 50 -0.48 8.34 -15.54
N SER A 51 -0.04 9.40 -14.86
CA SER A 51 -0.96 10.32 -14.18
C SER A 51 -1.86 11.06 -15.17
N GLN A 52 -1.34 11.46 -16.34
CA GLN A 52 -2.16 12.04 -17.42
C GLN A 52 -3.29 11.10 -17.86
N ALA A 53 -2.97 9.82 -18.09
CA ALA A 53 -3.96 8.82 -18.48
C ALA A 53 -5.04 8.61 -17.41
N ILE A 54 -4.66 8.64 -16.14
CA ILE A 54 -5.61 8.57 -15.02
C ILE A 54 -6.55 9.77 -15.02
N VAL A 55 -6.03 10.99 -15.20
CA VAL A 55 -6.86 12.21 -15.24
C VAL A 55 -7.89 12.15 -16.37
N GLU A 56 -7.51 11.65 -17.55
CA GLU A 56 -8.44 11.40 -18.66
C GLU A 56 -9.54 10.41 -18.26
N ASP A 57 -9.16 9.29 -17.64
CA ASP A 57 -10.10 8.24 -17.24
C ASP A 57 -11.05 8.72 -16.12
N VAL A 58 -10.55 9.55 -15.19
CA VAL A 58 -11.38 10.21 -14.16
C VAL A 58 -12.40 11.13 -14.81
N ALA A 59 -12.03 11.94 -15.81
CA ALA A 59 -12.96 12.82 -16.50
C ALA A 59 -14.10 12.03 -17.17
N LEU A 60 -13.78 10.91 -17.82
CA LEU A 60 -14.77 10.02 -18.42
C LEU A 60 -15.72 9.38 -17.39
N ILE A 61 -15.21 9.04 -16.20
CA ILE A 61 -16.04 8.51 -15.11
C ILE A 61 -16.97 9.61 -14.58
N ARG A 62 -16.45 10.82 -14.35
CA ARG A 62 -17.22 11.94 -13.80
C ARG A 62 -18.31 12.46 -14.74
N ALA A 63 -18.08 12.39 -16.05
CA ALA A 63 -19.09 12.72 -17.06
C ALA A 63 -20.37 11.86 -16.99
N ARG A 64 -20.35 10.74 -16.25
CA ARG A 64 -21.54 9.89 -16.04
C ARG A 64 -22.46 10.40 -14.93
N GLU A 65 -22.03 11.41 -14.16
CA GLU A 65 -22.81 12.07 -13.10
C GLU A 65 -23.40 11.10 -12.05
N GLN A 66 -22.74 9.95 -11.83
CA GLN A 66 -23.17 8.95 -10.87
C GLN A 66 -21.95 8.41 -10.10
N PRO A 67 -22.07 8.20 -8.78
CA PRO A 67 -21.00 7.58 -8.01
C PRO A 67 -20.79 6.14 -8.44
N THR A 68 -19.54 5.73 -8.53
CA THR A 68 -19.15 4.34 -8.82
C THR A 68 -19.59 3.41 -7.68
N ARG A 69 -19.62 2.10 -7.95
CA ARG A 69 -19.90 1.12 -6.89
C ARG A 69 -18.89 1.23 -5.75
N HIS A 70 -17.61 1.45 -6.05
CA HIS A 70 -16.57 1.57 -5.03
C HIS A 70 -16.83 2.78 -4.12
N GLU A 71 -17.06 3.96 -4.68
CA GLU A 71 -17.36 5.18 -3.91
C GLU A 71 -18.56 5.03 -2.98
N LYS A 72 -19.61 4.31 -3.41
CA LYS A 72 -20.78 4.02 -2.56
C LYS A 72 -20.44 3.20 -1.30
N HIS A 73 -19.32 2.50 -1.27
CA HIS A 73 -18.90 1.64 -0.15
C HIS A 73 -17.72 2.22 0.65
N THR A 74 -16.82 2.95 0.00
CA THR A 74 -15.55 3.40 0.59
C THR A 74 -15.48 4.91 0.83
N GLY A 75 -16.38 5.68 0.25
CA GLY A 75 -16.42 7.14 0.39
C GLY A 75 -16.53 7.84 -0.96
N ILE A 76 -17.37 8.87 -1.03
CA ILE A 76 -17.52 9.71 -2.23
C ILE A 76 -16.17 10.39 -2.53
N GLY A 77 -15.79 10.38 -3.81
CA GLY A 77 -14.53 10.96 -4.27
C GLY A 77 -13.36 9.97 -4.32
N HIS A 78 -13.45 8.83 -3.64
CA HIS A 78 -12.42 7.78 -3.67
C HIS A 78 -12.71 6.78 -4.79
N LEU A 79 -11.99 6.89 -5.91
CA LEU A 79 -12.15 5.97 -7.03
C LEU A 79 -11.20 4.78 -6.91
N GLN A 80 -11.70 3.58 -7.18
CA GLN A 80 -10.85 2.44 -7.53
C GLN A 80 -10.66 2.44 -9.05
N LEU A 81 -9.49 2.88 -9.49
CA LEU A 81 -9.14 3.07 -10.88
C LEU A 81 -7.70 2.64 -11.13
N GLY A 82 -7.56 1.53 -11.85
CA GLY A 82 -6.26 0.97 -12.22
C GLY A 82 -5.73 1.55 -13.53
N LEU A 83 -4.43 1.36 -13.75
CA LEU A 83 -3.77 1.75 -14.98
C LEU A 83 -4.31 0.97 -16.19
N ARG A 84 -4.29 1.62 -17.36
CA ARG A 84 -4.58 1.00 -18.66
C ARG A 84 -3.62 -0.18 -18.89
N ARG A 85 -4.14 -1.36 -19.25
CA ARG A 85 -3.39 -2.62 -19.32
C ARG A 85 -2.88 -2.95 -20.73
N TYR A 86 -2.38 -1.95 -21.44
CA TYR A 86 -1.82 -2.09 -22.78
C TYR A 86 -0.74 -1.01 -23.01
N ALA A 87 0.13 -1.22 -24.01
CA ALA A 87 1.14 -0.24 -24.37
C ALA A 87 0.47 1.08 -24.84
N PRO A 88 0.97 2.27 -24.46
CA PRO A 88 2.23 2.56 -23.77
C PRO A 88 2.15 2.65 -22.23
N TYR A 89 1.02 2.27 -21.63
CA TYR A 89 0.71 2.48 -20.21
C TYR A 89 1.19 1.35 -19.28
N VAL A 90 1.61 0.23 -19.84
CA VAL A 90 2.34 -0.79 -19.07
C VAL A 90 3.81 -0.41 -19.06
N LYS A 91 4.32 0.00 -17.88
CA LYS A 91 5.70 0.47 -17.71
C LYS A 91 6.55 -0.58 -16.99
N PRO A 92 7.69 -1.00 -17.55
CA PRO A 92 8.54 -2.04 -16.94
C PRO A 92 9.13 -1.58 -15.61
N ASP A 93 9.45 -0.28 -15.48
CA ASP A 93 9.91 0.33 -14.23
C ASP A 93 8.80 0.45 -13.18
N LEU A 94 7.61 -0.09 -13.42
CA LEU A 94 6.52 -0.15 -12.45
C LEU A 94 6.01 -1.58 -12.25
N VAL A 95 5.62 -2.29 -13.32
CA VAL A 95 5.01 -3.63 -13.21
C VAL A 95 6.03 -4.74 -12.93
N ALA A 96 7.29 -4.55 -13.31
CA ALA A 96 8.36 -5.52 -13.20
C ALA A 96 9.64 -4.85 -12.67
N ASN A 97 9.47 -3.93 -11.72
CA ASN A 97 10.56 -3.13 -11.18
C ASN A 97 11.47 -3.98 -10.28
N ALA A 98 12.72 -4.19 -10.71
CA ALA A 98 13.68 -5.03 -10.00
C ALA A 98 13.95 -4.58 -8.55
N LEU A 99 13.93 -3.27 -8.27
CA LEU A 99 14.14 -2.73 -6.93
C LEU A 99 12.95 -3.01 -6.01
N ILE A 100 11.72 -2.86 -6.53
CA ILE A 100 10.50 -3.25 -5.81
C ILE A 100 10.54 -4.75 -5.51
N GLU A 101 10.89 -5.58 -6.50
CA GLU A 101 11.00 -7.03 -6.32
C GLU A 101 12.08 -7.41 -5.30
N ASN A 102 13.16 -6.64 -5.19
CA ASN A 102 14.21 -6.84 -4.18
C ASN A 102 13.65 -6.62 -2.76
N ILE A 103 12.85 -5.56 -2.57
CA ILE A 103 12.15 -5.26 -1.32
C ILE A 103 11.12 -6.36 -1.01
N VAL A 104 10.26 -6.69 -1.98
CA VAL A 104 9.20 -7.71 -1.84
C VAL A 104 9.81 -9.06 -1.46
N SER A 105 10.85 -9.49 -2.19
CA SER A 105 11.53 -10.76 -1.94
C SER A 105 12.22 -10.77 -0.57
N SER A 106 12.71 -9.63 -0.10
CA SER A 106 13.28 -9.53 1.24
C SER A 106 12.23 -9.75 2.33
N LEU A 107 11.01 -9.22 2.15
CA LEU A 107 9.94 -9.25 3.15
C LEU A 107 9.11 -10.53 3.12
N LEU A 108 8.72 -10.99 1.93
CA LEU A 108 7.80 -12.12 1.73
C LEU A 108 8.51 -13.39 1.24
N GLY A 109 9.77 -13.30 0.83
CA GLY A 109 10.53 -14.37 0.21
C GLY A 109 10.46 -14.38 -1.33
N ALA A 110 11.40 -15.06 -1.96
CA ALA A 110 11.60 -15.08 -3.41
C ALA A 110 10.44 -15.72 -4.22
N GLY A 111 9.48 -16.37 -3.55
CA GLY A 111 8.29 -16.96 -4.19
C GLY A 111 7.08 -16.02 -4.24
N ALA A 112 7.23 -14.78 -3.76
CA ALA A 112 6.18 -13.78 -3.85
C ALA A 112 5.83 -13.46 -5.32
N TRP A 113 4.59 -13.06 -5.56
CA TRP A 113 4.08 -12.75 -6.90
C TRP A 113 3.06 -11.61 -6.84
N LEU A 114 2.91 -10.89 -7.94
CA LEU A 114 1.97 -9.78 -8.07
C LEU A 114 0.51 -10.30 -8.15
N GLY A 115 -0.18 -10.31 -7.01
CA GLY A 115 -1.56 -10.79 -6.91
C GLY A 115 -2.64 -9.79 -7.26
N PHE A 116 -2.34 -8.50 -7.24
CA PHE A 116 -3.30 -7.44 -7.47
C PHE A 116 -2.63 -6.23 -8.10
N TYR A 117 -3.14 -5.79 -9.26
CA TYR A 117 -2.64 -4.62 -9.99
C TYR A 117 -3.80 -3.69 -10.33
N ASN A 118 -3.93 -2.63 -9.54
CA ASN A 118 -5.01 -1.64 -9.58
C ASN A 118 -4.51 -0.31 -8.99
N GLY A 119 -5.40 0.68 -8.86
CA GLY A 119 -5.06 1.97 -8.27
C GLY A 119 -6.23 2.62 -7.54
N ASN A 120 -5.88 3.65 -6.78
CA ASN A 120 -6.81 4.50 -6.04
C ASN A 120 -6.59 5.94 -6.50
N VAL A 121 -7.68 6.65 -6.77
CA VAL A 121 -7.62 8.06 -7.14
C VAL A 121 -8.49 8.86 -6.21
N ASN A 122 -7.85 9.76 -5.47
CA ASN A 122 -8.51 10.71 -4.61
C ASN A 122 -8.97 11.93 -5.43
N CYS A 123 -10.28 12.13 -5.57
CA CYS A 123 -10.83 13.24 -6.33
C CYS A 123 -11.05 14.49 -5.45
N PRO A 124 -10.99 15.70 -6.02
CA PRO A 124 -11.34 16.92 -5.29
C PRO A 124 -12.72 16.83 -4.62
N GLY A 125 -12.80 17.27 -3.36
CA GLY A 125 -14.02 17.20 -2.55
C GLY A 125 -14.32 15.81 -1.96
N SER A 126 -13.37 14.88 -2.03
CA SER A 126 -13.46 13.59 -1.35
C SER A 126 -13.69 13.74 0.16
N GLY A 127 -14.53 12.87 0.73
CA GLY A 127 -14.65 12.73 2.18
C GLY A 127 -13.53 11.89 2.80
N TYR A 128 -13.65 11.59 4.09
CA TYR A 128 -12.78 10.64 4.76
C TYR A 128 -13.18 9.20 4.42
N GLN A 129 -12.18 8.34 4.28
CA GLN A 129 -12.40 6.91 4.33
C GLN A 129 -12.46 6.44 5.78
N PRO A 130 -13.22 5.39 6.07
CA PRO A 130 -13.10 4.66 7.34
C PRO A 130 -11.68 4.17 7.59
N LEU A 131 -11.28 4.02 8.86
CA LEU A 131 -10.03 3.32 9.18
C LEU A 131 -10.22 1.84 8.84
N HIS A 132 -9.22 1.20 8.22
CA HIS A 132 -9.33 -0.20 7.81
C HIS A 132 -7.96 -0.83 7.50
N PHE A 133 -7.96 -2.15 7.42
CA PHE A 133 -6.89 -2.94 6.80
C PHE A 133 -7.34 -3.33 5.40
N ASP A 134 -6.48 -3.18 4.39
CA ASP A 134 -6.75 -3.65 3.02
C ASP A 134 -6.99 -5.17 2.98
N ARG A 135 -6.21 -5.92 3.78
CA ARG A 135 -6.26 -7.37 3.88
C ARG A 135 -6.13 -7.79 5.35
N PRO A 136 -7.10 -8.53 5.92
CA PRO A 136 -6.95 -9.12 7.24
C PRO A 136 -5.97 -10.31 7.21
N TYR A 137 -5.54 -10.76 8.38
CA TYR A 137 -4.60 -11.87 8.50
C TYR A 137 -5.11 -13.19 7.89
N SER A 138 -4.16 -13.99 7.40
CA SER A 138 -4.44 -15.32 6.84
C SER A 138 -4.94 -16.31 7.90
N TRP A 139 -4.54 -16.14 9.16
CA TRP A 139 -5.01 -16.94 10.30
C TRP A 139 -5.79 -16.06 11.26
N LYS A 140 -6.93 -16.57 11.74
CA LYS A 140 -7.86 -15.82 12.58
C LYS A 140 -7.62 -15.99 14.07
N THR A 141 -6.87 -17.02 14.46
CA THR A 141 -6.51 -17.29 15.86
C THR A 141 -5.07 -17.77 15.99
N GLN A 142 -4.52 -17.66 17.20
CA GLN A 142 -3.19 -18.16 17.54
C GLN A 142 -3.08 -19.67 17.32
N GLU A 143 -4.10 -20.44 17.67
CA GLU A 143 -4.13 -21.90 17.50
C GLU A 143 -4.04 -22.27 16.01
N GLN A 144 -4.74 -21.54 15.15
CA GLN A 144 -4.68 -21.76 13.70
C GLN A 144 -3.29 -21.47 13.14
N ALA A 145 -2.63 -20.40 13.60
CA ALA A 145 -1.28 -20.06 13.18
C ALA A 145 -0.27 -21.14 13.65
N ILE A 146 -0.34 -21.56 14.91
CA ILE A 146 0.52 -22.61 15.47
C ILE A 146 0.30 -23.95 14.75
N ALA A 147 -0.96 -24.33 14.49
CA ALA A 147 -1.28 -25.55 13.75
C ALA A 147 -0.72 -25.54 12.32
N ALA A 148 -0.55 -24.36 11.73
CA ALA A 148 0.10 -24.15 10.44
C ALA A 148 1.64 -23.96 10.53
N GLY A 149 2.23 -24.09 11.72
CA GLY A 149 3.66 -23.92 11.96
C GLY A 149 4.13 -22.45 11.84
N LYS A 150 3.27 -21.49 12.19
CA LYS A 150 3.53 -20.05 12.11
C LYS A 150 3.49 -19.37 13.48
N SER A 151 4.11 -18.19 13.58
CA SER A 151 4.13 -17.35 14.78
C SER A 151 2.79 -16.67 15.04
N TRP A 152 2.66 -16.07 16.23
CA TRP A 152 1.59 -15.13 16.58
C TRP A 152 2.19 -13.85 17.19
N PRO A 153 1.88 -12.62 16.69
CA PRO A 153 1.08 -12.32 15.50
C PRO A 153 1.56 -13.06 14.24
N PRO A 154 0.66 -13.33 13.27
CA PRO A 154 1.01 -14.11 12.10
C PRO A 154 2.01 -13.34 11.22
N PRO A 155 2.93 -14.04 10.53
CA PRO A 155 3.86 -13.38 9.63
C PRO A 155 3.10 -12.72 8.47
N THR A 156 3.69 -11.66 7.91
CA THR A 156 3.15 -10.99 6.73
C THR A 156 3.08 -11.96 5.56
N THR A 157 1.90 -12.11 4.95
CA THR A 157 1.66 -12.96 3.79
C THR A 157 1.29 -12.17 2.53
N THR A 158 1.01 -10.87 2.69
CA THR A 158 0.68 -9.95 1.60
C THR A 158 1.29 -8.59 1.92
N LEU A 159 1.88 -7.96 0.90
CA LEU A 159 2.47 -6.62 0.99
C LEU A 159 1.78 -5.72 -0.03
N SER A 160 1.20 -4.61 0.43
CA SER A 160 0.70 -3.56 -0.45
C SER A 160 1.87 -2.70 -0.91
N CYS A 161 2.15 -2.67 -2.22
CA CYS A 161 3.12 -1.77 -2.83
C CYS A 161 2.39 -0.59 -3.47
N SER A 162 2.05 0.40 -2.65
CA SER A 162 1.39 1.62 -3.11
C SER A 162 2.40 2.57 -3.74
N LEU A 163 2.13 3.00 -4.97
CA LEU A 163 2.98 3.93 -5.71
C LEU A 163 2.27 5.26 -5.92
N ALA A 164 2.94 6.34 -5.52
CA ALA A 164 2.51 7.69 -5.79
C ALA A 164 2.94 8.12 -7.21
N LEU A 165 1.96 8.43 -8.08
CA LEU A 165 2.23 8.94 -9.44
C LEU A 165 2.39 10.47 -9.47
N SER A 166 2.12 11.13 -8.34
CA SER A 166 2.29 12.56 -8.10
C SER A 166 2.64 12.74 -6.62
N ASP A 167 3.07 13.95 -6.24
CA ASP A 167 3.28 14.28 -4.84
C ASP A 167 2.00 14.05 -4.03
N ILE A 168 2.16 13.45 -2.85
CA ILE A 168 1.09 13.21 -1.89
C ILE A 168 1.35 14.13 -0.69
N THR A 169 0.50 15.13 -0.54
CA THR A 169 0.53 16.11 0.55
C THR A 169 -0.75 16.02 1.38
N GLU A 170 -0.74 16.61 2.58
CA GLU A 170 -1.97 16.76 3.39
C GLU A 170 -3.09 17.43 2.58
N ALA A 171 -2.77 18.48 1.82
CA ALA A 171 -3.73 19.23 1.01
C ALA A 171 -4.36 18.39 -0.12
N THR A 172 -3.66 17.37 -0.61
CA THR A 172 -4.11 16.47 -1.67
C THR A 172 -4.65 15.13 -1.13
N GLY A 173 -4.73 14.98 0.19
CA GLY A 173 -5.23 13.78 0.85
C GLY A 173 -4.18 12.69 1.01
N ALA A 174 -3.08 13.00 1.70
CA ALA A 174 -2.14 11.99 2.16
C ALA A 174 -2.83 10.93 3.01
N THR A 175 -2.54 9.66 2.73
CA THR A 175 -3.09 8.54 3.50
C THR A 175 -2.58 8.60 4.92
N GLU A 176 -3.51 8.62 5.88
CA GLU A 176 -3.21 8.46 7.29
C GLU A 176 -2.83 7.00 7.57
N ILE A 177 -1.68 6.77 8.20
CA ILE A 177 -1.15 5.43 8.52
C ILE A 177 -0.93 5.36 10.02
N TYR A 178 -1.32 4.23 10.64
CA TYR A 178 -1.20 3.97 12.08
C TYR A 178 -0.01 3.03 12.30
N PRO A 179 1.17 3.55 12.69
CA PRO A 179 2.37 2.73 12.79
C PRO A 179 2.23 1.64 13.87
N GLY A 180 2.69 0.41 13.59
CA GLY A 180 2.62 -0.70 14.53
C GLY A 180 1.30 -1.49 14.46
N SER A 181 0.23 -0.90 13.93
CA SER A 181 -1.09 -1.53 13.83
C SER A 181 -1.10 -2.84 13.01
N GLN A 182 -0.08 -3.10 12.19
CA GLN A 182 0.12 -4.38 11.50
C GLN A 182 0.34 -5.58 12.43
N LEU A 183 0.51 -5.34 13.74
CA LEU A 183 0.63 -6.36 14.78
C LEU A 183 -0.64 -6.49 15.63
N GLU A 184 -1.68 -5.68 15.39
CA GLU A 184 -2.94 -5.77 16.11
C GLU A 184 -3.65 -7.07 15.71
N THR A 185 -3.91 -7.96 16.66
CA THR A 185 -4.44 -9.31 16.38
C THR A 185 -5.92 -9.51 16.68
N VAL A 186 -6.55 -8.60 17.42
CA VAL A 186 -7.99 -8.57 17.64
C VAL A 186 -8.74 -8.52 16.30
N VAL A 187 -8.19 -7.80 15.31
CA VAL A 187 -8.76 -7.68 13.95
C VAL A 187 -8.89 -9.02 13.23
N ALA A 188 -8.11 -10.04 13.61
CA ALA A 188 -8.15 -11.37 13.00
C ALA A 188 -9.47 -12.11 13.29
N SER A 189 -10.11 -11.75 14.40
CA SER A 189 -11.37 -12.35 14.87
C SER A 189 -12.62 -11.66 14.30
N TRP A 190 -12.45 -10.55 13.61
CA TRP A 190 -13.55 -9.72 13.15
C TRP A 190 -14.41 -10.37 12.08
N LYS A 191 -15.70 -10.02 12.12
CA LYS A 191 -16.64 -10.37 11.04
C LYS A 191 -16.34 -9.52 9.81
N THR A 192 -16.71 -10.02 8.65
CA THR A 192 -16.58 -9.27 7.39
C THR A 192 -17.30 -7.93 7.51
N GLY A 193 -16.56 -6.84 7.26
CA GLY A 193 -17.08 -5.48 7.31
C GLY A 193 -16.89 -4.77 8.66
N GLU A 194 -16.41 -5.45 9.71
CA GLU A 194 -15.99 -4.80 10.96
C GLU A 194 -14.78 -3.90 10.71
N ARG A 195 -14.66 -2.81 11.48
CA ARG A 195 -13.66 -1.76 11.25
C ARG A 195 -13.06 -1.26 12.56
N PRO A 196 -11.79 -0.81 12.59
CA PRO A 196 -11.15 -0.30 13.79
C PRO A 196 -11.86 0.90 14.41
N GLU A 197 -12.57 1.71 13.62
CA GLU A 197 -13.39 2.83 14.14
C GLU A 197 -14.48 2.41 15.15
N ASN A 198 -14.91 1.14 15.13
CA ASN A 198 -15.85 0.59 16.11
C ASN A 198 -15.17 0.12 17.41
N HIS A 199 -13.84 0.18 17.47
CA HIS A 199 -12.99 -0.29 18.56
C HIS A 199 -12.06 0.84 19.04
N PRO A 200 -12.59 1.85 19.76
CA PRO A 200 -11.83 3.05 20.14
C PRO A 200 -10.62 2.73 21.02
N ASP A 201 -10.66 1.64 21.78
CA ASP A 201 -9.54 1.11 22.56
C ASP A 201 -8.34 0.72 21.68
N LEU A 202 -8.59 0.12 20.52
CA LEU A 202 -7.53 -0.21 19.57
C LEU A 202 -6.97 1.06 18.90
N ILE A 203 -7.81 2.04 18.60
CA ILE A 203 -7.36 3.31 18.03
C ILE A 203 -6.45 4.05 19.02
N GLU A 204 -6.81 4.07 20.31
CA GLU A 204 -5.98 4.67 21.35
C GLU A 204 -4.62 3.96 21.47
N GLN A 205 -4.61 2.63 21.36
CA GLN A 205 -3.38 1.83 21.46
C GLN A 205 -2.42 2.03 20.28
N TRP A 206 -2.94 2.14 19.06
CA TRP A 206 -2.14 2.19 17.83
C TRP A 206 -2.10 3.56 17.17
N GLY A 207 -2.80 4.53 17.74
CA GLY A 207 -2.87 5.89 17.24
C GLY A 207 -1.48 6.51 17.10
N PRO A 208 -1.28 7.40 16.12
CA PRO A 208 -0.09 8.23 16.11
C PRO A 208 -0.03 9.03 17.43
N ALA A 209 1.08 8.89 18.17
CA ALA A 209 1.35 9.64 19.39
C ALA A 209 1.57 11.13 19.13
#